data_AF-A0A8E0RSX6-F1
#
_entry.id   AF-A0A8E0RSX6-F1
#
_cell.length_a   1.000
_cell.length_b   1.000
_cell.length_c   1.000
_cell.angle_alpha   90.00
_cell.angle_beta   90.00
_cell.angle_gamma   90.00
#
_symmetry.space_group_name_H-M   'P 1'
#
loop_
_entity.id
_entity.type
_entity.pdbx_description
1 polymer ?
#
loop_
_entity_poly.entity_id
_entity_poly.type
_entity_poly.pdbx_seq_one_letter_code
_entity_poly.pdbx_strand_id
1 'polypeptide(L)'
;MTRHSHSSVGRSEDTACYTGGPIFHPGWWKQLKTSQKWAFVTFIMFYTLGLFLFCSSITSDIYFEHRLQLIGLRRKDVPDQAVSYNLTTRSGVGFWSNVDYQDDHTVYSEQEKVNALLHLHARIASELWMFCTARAHRAKACGSTAFMLLTVGLIGLFTGYVLMIFDRKLMIITTVGCTTIIQASFALIYAASIEYNNCIIDRQVQYINDNERRYTSYKGRYFAPAMVLEYRPLMGVLISYIFAFIPMDAIGVTLLVKNAKNL
;
A
#
# COMPACT_ATOMS: atom_id res chain seq x y z
N MET A 1 -75.14 27.49 16.82
CA MET A 1 -74.33 28.41 15.98
C MET A 1 -73.05 27.71 15.55
N THR A 2 -72.41 28.16 14.48
CA THR A 2 -71.21 27.56 13.87
C THR A 2 -69.99 28.47 14.03
N ARG A 3 -68.79 27.87 14.21
CA ARG A 3 -67.59 28.06 13.34
C ARG A 3 -66.34 27.34 13.88
N HIS A 4 -65.39 27.06 12.99
CA HIS A 4 -64.05 26.53 13.29
C HIS A 4 -63.03 27.67 13.47
N SER A 5 -61.90 27.36 14.13
CA SER A 5 -60.56 27.62 13.59
C SER A 5 -59.48 26.74 14.27
N HIS A 6 -58.32 26.59 13.63
CA HIS A 6 -57.19 25.71 13.99
C HIS A 6 -56.01 26.47 14.63
N SER A 7 -54.94 25.71 14.97
CA SER A 7 -53.54 26.13 15.20
C SER A 7 -53.23 26.59 16.64
N SER A 8 -52.13 26.20 17.30
CA SER A 8 -51.09 25.16 17.08
C SER A 8 -50.35 24.95 18.44
N VAL A 9 -49.29 24.15 18.68
CA VAL A 9 -48.22 23.49 17.87
C VAL A 9 -47.95 22.08 18.46
N GLY A 10 -47.41 21.16 17.65
CA GLY A 10 -47.03 19.80 18.10
C GLY A 10 -45.62 19.71 18.71
N ARG A 11 -45.43 18.76 19.62
CA ARG A 11 -44.14 18.41 20.23
C ARG A 11 -43.28 17.65 19.22
N SER A 12 -42.13 18.20 18.80
CA SER A 12 -41.23 17.55 17.84
C SER A 12 -40.39 16.46 18.51
N GLU A 13 -40.94 15.25 18.57
CA GLU A 13 -40.25 14.04 19.05
C GLU A 13 -39.30 13.48 17.97
N ASP A 14 -38.23 14.24 17.65
CA ASP A 14 -37.14 13.82 16.75
C ASP A 14 -36.21 12.75 17.38
N THR A 15 -36.75 11.93 18.29
CA THR A 15 -36.19 10.62 18.57
C THR A 15 -36.52 9.70 17.39
N ALA A 16 -35.62 9.64 16.42
CA ALA A 16 -35.67 8.68 15.33
C ALA A 16 -35.61 7.25 15.90
N CYS A 17 -36.78 6.66 16.14
CA CYS A 17 -36.90 5.33 16.71
C CYS A 17 -36.10 4.32 15.88
N TYR A 18 -35.14 3.66 16.52
CA TYR A 18 -34.49 2.47 16.00
C TYR A 18 -35.55 1.35 15.96
N THR A 19 -36.31 1.29 14.87
CA THR A 19 -37.30 0.24 14.64
C THR A 19 -36.54 -1.07 14.49
N GLY A 20 -36.52 -1.86 15.57
CA GLY A 20 -35.79 -3.12 15.70
C GLY A 20 -36.34 -4.23 14.81
N GLY A 21 -36.23 -4.05 13.49
CA GLY A 21 -36.34 -5.13 12.53
C GLY A 21 -35.29 -6.21 12.84
N PRO A 22 -35.61 -7.49 12.61
CA PRO A 22 -34.69 -8.56 12.95
C PRO A 22 -33.43 -8.46 12.09
N ILE A 23 -32.26 -8.43 12.75
CA ILE A 23 -30.92 -8.41 12.13
C ILE A 23 -30.72 -9.64 11.21
N PHE A 24 -31.58 -10.65 11.32
CA PHE A 24 -31.71 -11.74 10.36
C PHE A 24 -33.10 -11.73 9.71
N HIS A 25 -33.16 -11.41 8.41
CA HIS A 25 -34.38 -11.51 7.59
C HIS A 25 -34.43 -12.85 6.84
N PRO A 26 -35.01 -13.94 7.41
CA PRO A 26 -35.12 -15.22 6.70
C PRO A 26 -35.95 -15.05 5.42
N GLY A 27 -35.46 -15.62 4.32
CA GLY A 27 -36.17 -15.58 3.03
C GLY A 27 -35.93 -14.34 2.16
N TRP A 28 -35.04 -13.40 2.55
CA TRP A 28 -34.58 -12.27 1.72
C TRP A 28 -34.26 -12.65 0.27
N TRP A 29 -33.62 -13.81 0.06
CA TRP A 29 -33.29 -14.36 -1.26
C TRP A 29 -34.50 -14.60 -2.17
N LYS A 30 -35.71 -14.74 -1.61
CA LYS A 30 -36.96 -14.84 -2.36
C LYS A 30 -37.51 -13.47 -2.78
N GLN A 31 -37.20 -12.41 -2.03
CA GLN A 31 -37.66 -11.03 -2.27
C GLN A 31 -36.87 -10.31 -3.37
N LEU A 32 -35.59 -10.66 -3.55
CA LEU A 32 -34.77 -10.15 -4.66
C LEU A 32 -35.36 -10.53 -6.04
N LYS A 33 -35.27 -9.63 -7.01
CA LYS A 33 -35.52 -9.92 -8.44
C LYS A 33 -34.40 -10.80 -8.99
N THR A 34 -34.69 -11.63 -9.99
CA THR A 34 -33.71 -12.57 -10.59
C THR A 34 -32.42 -11.88 -11.05
N SER A 35 -32.50 -10.69 -11.64
CA SER A 35 -31.34 -9.88 -12.02
C SER A 35 -30.51 -9.38 -10.82
N GLN A 36 -31.17 -9.04 -9.70
CA GLN A 36 -30.49 -8.65 -8.46
C GLN A 36 -29.77 -9.85 -7.83
N LYS A 37 -30.37 -11.06 -7.89
CA LYS A 37 -29.73 -12.31 -7.44
C LYS A 37 -28.47 -12.61 -8.25
N TRP A 38 -28.55 -12.55 -9.58
CA TRP A 38 -27.37 -12.74 -10.44
C TRP A 38 -26.26 -11.73 -10.14
N ALA A 39 -26.59 -10.43 -10.05
CA ALA A 39 -25.61 -9.40 -9.69
C ALA A 39 -24.97 -9.67 -8.31
N PHE A 40 -25.74 -10.16 -7.33
CA PHE A 40 -25.23 -10.51 -5.99
C PHE A 40 -24.34 -11.78 -5.99
N VAL A 41 -24.65 -12.79 -6.81
CA VAL A 41 -23.75 -13.95 -7.01
C VAL A 41 -22.45 -13.49 -7.68
N THR A 42 -22.52 -12.71 -8.75
CA THR A 42 -21.35 -12.20 -9.46
C THR A 42 -20.48 -11.31 -8.54
N PHE A 43 -21.11 -10.53 -7.66
CA PHE A 43 -20.42 -9.78 -6.61
C PHE A 43 -19.63 -10.70 -5.67
N ILE A 44 -20.25 -11.74 -5.10
CA ILE A 44 -19.59 -12.70 -4.20
C ILE A 44 -18.48 -13.48 -4.90
N MET A 45 -18.68 -13.83 -6.17
CA MET A 45 -17.67 -14.50 -7.00
C MET A 45 -16.42 -13.62 -7.18
N PHE A 46 -16.59 -12.37 -7.58
CA PHE A 46 -15.46 -11.44 -7.73
C PHE A 46 -14.82 -11.08 -6.39
N TYR A 47 -15.59 -10.88 -5.33
CA TYR A 47 -15.10 -10.67 -3.96
C TYR A 47 -14.20 -11.83 -3.50
N THR A 48 -14.65 -13.08 -3.67
CA THR A 48 -13.90 -14.27 -3.26
C THR A 48 -12.69 -14.53 -4.15
N LEU A 49 -12.82 -14.35 -5.46
CA LEU A 49 -11.70 -14.44 -6.41
C LEU A 49 -10.63 -13.37 -6.11
N GLY A 50 -11.06 -12.13 -5.85
CA GLY A 50 -10.18 -11.00 -5.55
C GLY A 50 -9.41 -11.20 -4.26
N LEU A 51 -10.08 -11.64 -3.19
CA LEU A 51 -9.42 -11.98 -1.93
C LEU A 51 -8.43 -13.14 -2.10
N PHE A 52 -8.80 -14.19 -2.84
CA PHE A 52 -7.90 -15.32 -3.12
C PHE A 52 -6.66 -14.90 -3.92
N LEU A 53 -6.84 -14.17 -5.03
CA LEU A 53 -5.73 -13.67 -5.85
C LEU A 53 -4.85 -12.68 -5.06
N PHE A 54 -5.46 -11.79 -4.28
CA PHE A 54 -4.74 -10.78 -3.50
C PHE A 54 -3.88 -11.45 -2.43
N CYS A 55 -4.44 -12.34 -1.60
CA CYS A 55 -3.68 -13.09 -0.61
C CYS A 55 -2.61 -13.97 -1.27
N SER A 56 -2.89 -14.57 -2.44
CA SER A 56 -1.90 -15.36 -3.20
C SER A 56 -0.79 -14.51 -3.83
N SER A 57 -0.98 -13.19 -3.97
CA SER A 57 0.02 -12.27 -4.52
C SER A 57 1.05 -11.78 -3.51
N ILE A 58 0.73 -11.84 -2.21
CA ILE A 58 1.63 -11.48 -1.09
C ILE A 58 2.64 -12.63 -0.90
N THR A 59 3.55 -12.74 -1.86
CA THR A 59 4.62 -13.76 -1.94
C THR A 59 5.96 -13.27 -1.41
N SER A 60 6.15 -11.95 -1.45
CA SER A 60 7.22 -11.20 -0.79
C SER A 60 6.61 -9.88 -0.32
N ASP A 61 7.14 -9.34 0.77
CA ASP A 61 6.74 -8.03 1.27
C ASP A 61 7.53 -6.88 0.60
N ILE A 62 8.63 -7.16 -0.10
CA ILE A 62 9.40 -6.12 -0.79
C ILE A 62 8.71 -5.75 -2.12
N TYR A 63 8.18 -4.53 -2.21
CA TYR A 63 7.55 -3.98 -3.43
C TYR A 63 8.47 -3.02 -4.18
N PHE A 64 9.42 -2.39 -3.48
CA PHE A 64 10.42 -1.50 -4.08
C PHE A 64 11.82 -1.84 -3.54
N GLU A 65 12.78 -2.02 -4.43
CA GLU A 65 14.18 -2.27 -4.12
C GLU A 65 15.00 -1.00 -4.40
N HIS A 66 15.67 -0.49 -3.38
CA HIS A 66 16.59 0.64 -3.50
C HIS A 66 18.01 0.12 -3.62
N ARG A 67 18.72 0.60 -4.62
CA ARG A 67 20.10 0.20 -4.95
C ARG A 67 21.03 1.39 -4.83
N LEU A 68 22.12 1.22 -4.08
CA LEU A 68 23.21 2.20 -3.99
C LEU A 68 24.47 1.58 -4.61
N GLN A 69 24.77 1.96 -5.85
CA GLN A 69 25.98 1.50 -6.54
C GLN A 69 27.13 2.45 -6.21
N LEU A 70 28.24 1.92 -5.66
CA LEU A 70 29.46 2.69 -5.46
C LEU A 70 30.13 2.96 -6.82
N ILE A 71 30.22 4.24 -7.21
CA ILE A 71 30.80 4.66 -8.49
C ILE A 71 32.15 5.36 -8.36
N GLY A 72 32.47 5.90 -7.18
CA GLY A 72 33.70 6.67 -6.99
C GLY A 72 34.09 6.86 -5.52
N LEU A 73 35.36 7.20 -5.32
CA LEU A 73 35.96 7.49 -4.01
C LEU A 73 36.70 8.82 -4.03
N ARG A 74 36.38 9.66 -3.03
CA ARG A 74 37.12 10.85 -2.68
C ARG A 74 38.05 10.54 -1.51
N ARG A 75 39.32 10.30 -1.81
CA ARG A 75 40.36 10.22 -0.79
C ARG A 75 40.79 11.63 -0.38
N LYS A 76 41.32 11.76 0.83
CA LYS A 76 41.98 13.01 1.24
C LYS A 76 43.28 13.14 0.45
N ASP A 77 43.60 14.36 0.02
CA ASP A 77 44.89 14.73 -0.59
C ASP A 77 45.24 13.96 -1.91
N VAL A 78 44.24 13.38 -2.59
CA VAL A 78 44.33 12.65 -3.88
C VAL A 78 43.11 13.04 -4.73
N PRO A 79 43.21 13.18 -6.08
CA PRO A 79 42.04 13.41 -6.94
C PRO A 79 41.00 12.28 -6.82
N ASP A 80 39.75 12.61 -7.13
CA ASP A 80 38.63 11.65 -7.08
C ASP A 80 38.85 10.48 -8.07
N GLN A 81 38.64 9.26 -7.59
CA GLN A 81 38.88 8.02 -8.36
C GLN A 81 37.57 7.30 -8.64
N ALA A 82 37.32 6.96 -9.90
CA ALA A 82 36.25 6.03 -10.28
C ALA A 82 36.55 4.63 -9.71
N VAL A 83 35.51 3.89 -9.34
CA VAL A 83 35.64 2.54 -8.77
C VAL A 83 35.46 1.50 -9.88
N SER A 84 36.42 0.59 -9.99
CA SER A 84 36.46 -0.46 -11.04
C SER A 84 35.69 -1.73 -10.71
N TYR A 85 35.24 -1.91 -9.46
CA TYR A 85 34.47 -3.06 -9.01
C TYR A 85 32.99 -2.70 -8.79
N ASN A 86 32.06 -3.59 -9.16
CA ASN A 86 30.64 -3.36 -8.93
C ASN A 86 30.26 -3.73 -7.49
N LEU A 87 30.25 -2.76 -6.58
CA LEU A 87 29.60 -2.87 -5.28
C LEU A 87 28.25 -2.15 -5.32
N THR A 88 27.16 -2.90 -5.21
CA THR A 88 25.80 -2.38 -5.09
C THR A 88 25.16 -2.93 -3.81
N THR A 89 24.84 -2.07 -2.85
CA THR A 89 24.01 -2.47 -1.71
C THR A 89 22.53 -2.32 -2.06
N ARG A 90 21.70 -3.22 -1.52
CA ARG A 90 20.27 -3.31 -1.77
C ARG A 90 19.50 -3.08 -0.47
N SER A 91 18.31 -2.50 -0.54
CA SER A 91 17.42 -2.34 0.61
C SER A 91 15.95 -2.35 0.15
N GLY A 92 15.14 -3.19 0.78
CA GLY A 92 13.71 -3.32 0.46
C GLY A 92 12.84 -2.27 1.16
N VAL A 93 11.73 -1.90 0.51
CA VAL A 93 10.60 -1.20 1.14
C VAL A 93 9.35 -2.07 0.98
N GLY A 94 8.76 -2.42 2.12
CA GLY A 94 7.56 -3.25 2.26
C GLY A 94 6.58 -2.71 3.31
N PHE A 95 5.51 -3.44 3.59
CA PHE A 95 4.56 -3.11 4.67
C PHE A 95 4.96 -3.71 6.02
N TRP A 96 5.61 -4.89 6.02
CA TRP A 96 5.96 -5.66 7.23
C TRP A 96 7.47 -5.59 7.53
N SER A 97 8.29 -5.49 6.49
CA SER A 97 9.73 -5.32 6.55
C SER A 97 10.07 -3.89 6.95
N ASN A 98 10.43 -3.72 8.22
CA ASN A 98 11.32 -2.63 8.58
C ASN A 98 12.60 -2.78 7.74
N VAL A 99 12.82 -1.82 6.84
CA VAL A 99 14.06 -1.12 6.42
C VAL A 99 15.42 -1.85 6.46
N ASP A 100 15.66 -2.71 7.45
CA ASP A 100 16.88 -3.47 7.76
C ASP A 100 16.97 -4.82 7.02
N TYR A 101 16.21 -5.05 5.94
CA TYR A 101 16.39 -6.25 5.10
C TYR A 101 17.67 -6.12 4.25
N GLN A 102 18.81 -6.33 4.91
CA GLN A 102 20.09 -6.59 4.26
C GLN A 102 20.07 -8.03 3.73
N ASP A 103 19.90 -8.16 2.41
CA ASP A 103 20.08 -9.43 1.72
C ASP A 103 21.58 -9.77 1.70
N ASP A 104 22.01 -10.70 2.58
CA ASP A 104 23.42 -11.02 2.87
C ASP A 104 24.12 -11.80 1.75
N HIS A 105 23.48 -11.88 0.57
CA HIS A 105 23.96 -12.56 -0.64
C HIS A 105 25.01 -11.75 -1.44
N THR A 106 25.97 -11.16 -0.73
CA THR A 106 27.24 -10.72 -1.32
C THR A 106 28.13 -11.91 -1.61
N VAL A 107 28.23 -12.30 -2.89
CA VAL A 107 29.13 -13.38 -3.34
C VAL A 107 30.59 -12.92 -3.22
N TYR A 108 31.31 -13.46 -2.24
CA TYR A 108 32.73 -13.17 -2.00
C TYR A 108 33.65 -14.32 -2.43
N SER A 109 34.81 -13.99 -3.00
CA SER A 109 35.92 -14.92 -3.20
C SER A 109 37.25 -14.18 -3.02
N GLU A 110 38.08 -14.70 -2.11
CA GLU A 110 39.46 -14.30 -1.78
C GLU A 110 39.73 -12.90 -1.15
N GLN A 111 40.90 -12.82 -0.48
CA GLN A 111 41.45 -11.73 0.35
C GLN A 111 40.52 -11.05 1.39
N GLU A 112 40.72 -11.40 2.67
CA GLU A 112 40.14 -10.72 3.85
C GLU A 112 40.27 -9.19 3.83
N LYS A 113 41.38 -8.66 3.33
CA LYS A 113 41.62 -7.20 3.24
C LYS A 113 40.75 -6.51 2.19
N VAL A 114 40.37 -7.23 1.13
CA VAL A 114 39.40 -6.75 0.13
C VAL A 114 37.99 -6.81 0.73
N ASN A 115 37.64 -7.92 1.39
CA ASN A 115 36.36 -8.06 2.09
C ASN A 115 36.17 -6.97 3.16
N ALA A 116 37.19 -6.68 3.99
CA ALA A 116 37.14 -5.61 4.98
C ALA A 116 36.92 -4.22 4.36
N LEU A 117 37.50 -3.95 3.18
CA LEU A 117 37.24 -2.72 2.43
C LEU A 117 35.79 -2.69 1.90
N LEU A 118 35.32 -3.77 1.27
CA LEU A 118 33.97 -3.89 0.72
C LEU A 118 32.90 -3.77 1.81
N HIS A 119 33.07 -4.42 2.96
CA HIS A 119 32.20 -4.26 4.13
C HIS A 119 32.21 -2.81 4.65
N LEU A 120 33.34 -2.12 4.66
CA LEU A 120 33.39 -0.69 5.03
C LEU A 120 32.60 0.19 4.05
N HIS A 121 32.66 -0.10 2.75
CA HIS A 121 31.86 0.63 1.75
C HIS A 121 30.36 0.31 1.88
N ALA A 122 30.00 -0.97 2.03
CA ALA A 122 28.61 -1.40 2.23
C ALA A 122 28.00 -0.85 3.53
N ARG A 123 28.78 -0.84 4.62
CA ARG A 123 28.40 -0.20 5.89
C ARG A 123 28.14 1.30 5.72
N ILE A 124 28.96 2.02 4.95
CA ILE A 124 28.75 3.46 4.72
C ILE A 124 27.49 3.71 3.86
N ALA A 125 27.14 2.80 2.95
CA ALA A 125 25.88 2.85 2.21
C ALA A 125 24.67 2.57 3.14
N SER A 126 24.75 1.56 4.00
CA SER A 126 23.76 1.29 5.06
C SER A 126 23.61 2.48 6.04
N GLU A 127 24.71 3.12 6.44
CA GLU A 127 24.70 4.33 7.27
C GLU A 127 24.14 5.57 6.54
N LEU A 128 24.06 5.57 5.19
CA LEU A 128 23.35 6.59 4.42
C LEU A 128 21.86 6.28 4.34
N TRP A 129 21.52 5.03 4.06
CA TRP A 129 20.16 4.50 4.07
C TRP A 129 19.46 4.76 5.40
N MET A 130 20.06 4.31 6.51
CA MET A 130 19.54 4.49 7.87
C MET A 130 19.48 5.95 8.33
N PHE A 131 20.39 6.80 7.84
CA PHE A 131 20.27 8.24 8.08
C PHE A 131 19.01 8.80 7.41
N CYS A 132 18.75 8.43 6.15
CA CYS A 132 17.59 8.90 5.41
C CYS A 132 16.28 8.32 5.95
N THR A 133 16.24 7.04 6.35
CA THR A 133 15.02 6.43 6.90
C THR A 133 14.66 6.98 8.28
N ALA A 134 15.66 7.31 9.11
CA ALA A 134 15.45 7.99 10.38
C ALA A 134 15.00 9.45 10.24
N ARG A 135 15.49 10.18 9.22
CA ARG A 135 15.20 11.61 9.00
C ARG A 135 13.94 11.87 8.17
N ALA A 136 13.57 10.96 7.28
CA ALA A 136 12.32 11.00 6.51
C ALA A 136 11.13 10.57 7.39
N HIS A 137 10.81 11.37 8.42
CA HIS A 137 9.70 11.12 9.34
C HIS A 137 8.37 10.86 8.61
N ARG A 138 8.15 11.52 7.45
CA ARG A 138 7.02 11.27 6.55
C ARG A 138 7.00 9.84 6.00
N ALA A 139 8.12 9.35 5.48
CA ALA A 139 8.21 8.01 4.92
C ALA A 139 7.96 6.93 5.98
N LYS A 140 8.47 7.10 7.21
CA LYS A 140 8.14 6.22 8.33
C LYS A 140 6.65 6.27 8.70
N ALA A 141 6.06 7.47 8.80
CA ALA A 141 4.63 7.63 9.08
C ALA A 141 3.74 7.04 7.96
N CYS A 142 4.08 7.27 6.70
CA CYS A 142 3.41 6.68 5.54
C CYS A 142 3.52 5.15 5.54
N GLY A 143 4.69 4.58 5.86
CA GLY A 143 4.87 3.12 5.98
C GLY A 143 4.01 2.50 7.08
N SER A 144 4.04 3.05 8.30
CA SER A 144 3.17 2.58 9.40
C SER A 144 1.69 2.77 9.11
N THR A 145 1.30 3.85 8.42
CA THR A 145 -0.08 4.08 7.99
C THR A 145 -0.50 3.11 6.89
N ALA A 146 0.38 2.83 5.93
CA ALA A 146 0.16 1.85 4.87
C ALA A 146 -0.06 0.44 5.46
N PHE A 147 0.78 0.01 6.41
CA PHE A 147 0.58 -1.24 7.14
C PHE A 147 -0.79 -1.27 7.83
N MET A 148 -1.14 -0.25 8.61
CA MET A 148 -2.43 -0.17 9.32
C MET A 148 -3.63 -0.20 8.36
N LEU A 149 -3.58 0.52 7.23
CA LEU A 149 -4.64 0.49 6.22
C LEU A 149 -4.73 -0.88 5.54
N LEU A 150 -3.60 -1.53 5.22
CA LEU A 150 -3.59 -2.88 4.67
C LEU A 150 -4.23 -3.89 5.65
N THR A 151 -3.87 -3.82 6.94
CA THR A 151 -4.44 -4.69 7.99
C THR A 151 -5.94 -4.43 8.19
N VAL A 152 -6.37 -3.17 8.30
CA VAL A 152 -7.80 -2.81 8.47
C VAL A 152 -8.61 -3.22 7.24
N GLY A 153 -8.08 -3.00 6.04
CA GLY A 153 -8.72 -3.42 4.79
C GLY A 153 -8.85 -4.95 4.68
N LEU A 154 -7.81 -5.71 5.03
CA LEU A 154 -7.86 -7.17 5.06
C LEU A 154 -8.87 -7.70 6.10
N ILE A 155 -8.85 -7.16 7.33
CA ILE A 155 -9.83 -7.52 8.37
C ILE A 155 -11.24 -7.21 7.88
N GLY A 156 -11.48 -6.02 7.34
CA GLY A 156 -12.78 -5.61 6.82
C GLY A 156 -13.27 -6.51 5.67
N LEU A 157 -12.38 -6.89 4.74
CA LEU A 157 -12.68 -7.91 3.73
C LEU A 157 -13.09 -9.23 4.39
N PHE A 158 -12.28 -9.83 5.28
CA PHE A 158 -12.64 -11.10 5.93
C PHE A 158 -13.97 -11.02 6.73
N THR A 159 -14.25 -9.90 7.41
CA THR A 159 -15.54 -9.70 8.09
C THR A 159 -16.73 -9.58 7.13
N GLY A 160 -16.51 -9.30 5.84
CA GLY A 160 -17.53 -9.31 4.80
C GLY A 160 -18.30 -10.63 4.73
N TYR A 161 -17.64 -11.78 4.92
CA TYR A 161 -18.31 -13.09 4.96
C TYR A 161 -19.26 -13.23 6.15
N VAL A 162 -18.95 -12.59 7.28
CA VAL A 162 -19.82 -12.56 8.47
C VAL A 162 -21.00 -11.60 8.23
N LEU A 163 -20.71 -10.40 7.71
CA LEU A 163 -21.71 -9.38 7.38
C LEU A 163 -22.74 -9.88 6.34
N MET A 164 -22.34 -10.72 5.39
CA MET A 164 -23.22 -11.35 4.40
C MET A 164 -24.46 -12.04 5.01
N ILE A 165 -24.32 -12.57 6.23
CA ILE A 165 -25.39 -13.27 6.96
C ILE A 165 -26.36 -12.27 7.62
N PHE A 166 -25.84 -11.17 8.16
CA PHE A 166 -26.58 -10.19 8.95
C PHE A 166 -27.10 -9.02 8.10
N ASP A 167 -26.21 -8.24 7.49
CA ASP A 167 -26.56 -7.06 6.70
C ASP A 167 -25.73 -7.01 5.39
N ARG A 168 -26.42 -7.23 4.26
CA ARG A 168 -25.83 -7.19 2.91
C ARG A 168 -25.47 -5.80 2.45
N LYS A 169 -26.19 -4.78 2.90
CA LYS A 169 -25.89 -3.38 2.55
C LYS A 169 -24.61 -2.97 3.27
N LEU A 170 -24.48 -3.30 4.55
CA LEU A 170 -23.24 -3.11 5.32
C LEU A 170 -22.10 -3.98 4.79
N MET A 171 -22.36 -5.23 4.37
CA MET A 171 -21.36 -6.06 3.68
C MET A 171 -20.79 -5.36 2.45
N ILE A 172 -21.62 -4.96 1.49
CA ILE A 172 -21.15 -4.32 0.24
C ILE A 172 -20.41 -3.01 0.55
N ILE A 173 -20.95 -2.17 1.43
CA ILE A 173 -20.29 -0.92 1.85
C ILE A 173 -18.92 -1.20 2.48
N THR A 174 -18.82 -2.22 3.33
CA THR A 174 -17.56 -2.59 4.01
C THR A 174 -16.55 -3.11 2.99
N THR A 175 -16.89 -4.07 2.14
CA THR A 175 -15.93 -4.65 1.19
C THR A 175 -15.45 -3.64 0.15
N VAL A 176 -16.32 -2.77 -0.37
CA VAL A 176 -15.95 -1.70 -1.33
C VAL A 176 -15.14 -0.59 -0.64
N GLY A 177 -15.43 -0.28 0.63
CA GLY A 177 -14.58 0.58 1.44
C GLY A 177 -13.19 -0.03 1.65
N CYS A 178 -13.12 -1.34 1.87
CA CYS A 178 -11.86 -2.04 2.16
C CYS A 178 -10.97 -2.23 0.93
N THR A 179 -11.51 -2.48 -0.26
CA THR A 179 -10.73 -2.45 -1.52
C THR A 179 -10.15 -1.06 -1.78
N THR A 180 -10.92 0.00 -1.49
CA THR A 180 -10.44 1.39 -1.57
C THR A 180 -9.33 1.67 -0.53
N ILE A 181 -9.48 1.20 0.71
CA ILE A 181 -8.50 1.35 1.79
C ILE A 181 -7.19 0.62 1.47
N ILE A 182 -7.25 -0.59 0.92
CA ILE A 182 -6.06 -1.33 0.46
C ILE A 182 -5.40 -0.58 -0.70
N GLN A 183 -6.15 -0.01 -1.65
CA GLN A 183 -5.54 0.77 -2.74
C GLN A 183 -4.79 2.00 -2.22
N ALA A 184 -5.34 2.67 -1.18
CA ALA A 184 -4.68 3.77 -0.50
C ALA A 184 -3.39 3.33 0.23
N SER A 185 -3.32 2.12 0.77
CA SER A 185 -2.08 1.61 1.40
C SER A 185 -0.95 1.44 0.37
N PHE A 186 -1.26 0.91 -0.82
CA PHE A 186 -0.30 0.82 -1.94
C PHE A 186 0.17 2.19 -2.46
N ALA A 187 -0.67 3.23 -2.40
CA ALA A 187 -0.26 4.59 -2.69
C ALA A 187 0.69 5.17 -1.62
N LEU A 188 0.44 4.89 -0.33
CA LEU A 188 1.28 5.39 0.78
C LEU A 188 2.66 4.73 0.85
N ILE A 189 2.77 3.42 0.60
CA ILE A 189 4.07 2.74 0.55
C ILE A 189 4.92 3.22 -0.65
N TYR A 190 4.30 3.50 -1.80
CA TYR A 190 4.98 4.13 -2.94
C TYR A 190 5.47 5.55 -2.60
N ALA A 191 4.64 6.37 -1.93
CA ALA A 191 5.04 7.69 -1.46
C ALA A 191 6.20 7.64 -0.43
N ALA A 192 6.18 6.67 0.49
CA ALA A 192 7.29 6.43 1.42
C ALA A 192 8.58 6.06 0.68
N SER A 193 8.49 5.18 -0.34
CA SER A 193 9.60 4.80 -1.19
C SER A 193 10.21 5.99 -1.93
N ILE A 194 9.38 6.91 -2.46
CA ILE A 194 9.85 8.15 -3.10
C ILE A 194 10.56 9.06 -2.09
N GLU A 195 9.98 9.29 -0.91
CA GLU A 195 10.60 10.17 0.12
C GLU A 195 11.97 9.62 0.60
N TYR A 196 12.15 8.30 0.71
CA TYR A 196 13.47 7.71 0.98
C TYR A 196 14.47 7.94 -0.17
N ASN A 197 14.07 7.66 -1.42
CA ASN A 197 14.93 7.84 -2.59
C ASN A 197 15.34 9.32 -2.78
N ASN A 198 14.40 10.25 -2.59
CA ASN A 198 14.66 11.69 -2.70
C ASN A 198 15.67 12.16 -1.64
N CYS A 199 15.56 11.72 -0.38
CA CYS A 199 16.54 12.05 0.66
C CYS A 199 17.97 11.60 0.29
N ILE A 200 18.11 10.48 -0.42
CA ILE A 200 19.40 9.96 -0.87
C ILE A 200 19.91 10.76 -2.08
N ILE A 201 19.03 11.07 -3.04
CA ILE A 201 19.32 11.93 -4.19
C ILE A 201 19.81 13.31 -3.72
N ASP A 202 19.09 13.99 -2.84
CA ASP A 202 19.48 15.29 -2.25
C ASP A 202 20.86 15.26 -1.56
N ARG A 203 21.32 14.06 -1.17
CA ARG A 203 22.58 13.84 -0.46
C ARG A 203 23.70 13.26 -1.31
N GLN A 204 23.42 12.81 -2.53
CA GLN A 204 24.39 12.15 -3.42
C GLN A 204 24.42 12.71 -4.83
N VAL A 205 23.41 13.48 -5.25
CA VAL A 205 23.25 13.97 -6.62
C VAL A 205 22.90 15.46 -6.58
N GLN A 206 23.86 16.30 -6.94
CA GLN A 206 23.63 17.70 -7.25
C GLN A 206 23.33 17.82 -8.76
N TYR A 207 22.10 18.20 -9.10
CA TYR A 207 21.74 18.57 -10.46
C TYR A 207 22.36 19.93 -10.78
N ILE A 208 23.10 20.02 -11.88
CA ILE A 208 23.64 21.29 -12.40
C ILE A 208 22.70 21.84 -13.48
N ASN A 209 22.25 20.96 -14.36
CA ASN A 209 21.24 21.17 -15.41
C ASN A 209 20.44 19.86 -15.56
N ASP A 210 19.34 19.88 -16.32
CA ASP A 210 18.50 18.67 -16.56
C ASP A 210 19.31 17.47 -17.08
N ASN A 211 20.33 17.74 -17.90
CA ASN A 211 21.22 16.74 -18.49
C ASN A 211 22.49 16.44 -17.66
N GLU A 212 22.81 17.24 -16.63
CA GLU A 212 24.09 17.18 -15.92
C GLU A 212 23.93 16.91 -14.41
N ARG A 213 24.40 15.74 -13.99
CA ARG A 213 24.37 15.28 -12.60
C ARG A 213 25.78 15.20 -12.04
N ARG A 214 26.06 15.98 -10.99
CA ARG A 214 27.31 15.92 -10.23
C ARG A 214 27.09 15.14 -8.94
N TYR A 215 27.83 14.06 -8.75
CA TYR A 215 27.74 13.30 -7.51
C TYR A 215 28.44 14.04 -6.35
N THR A 216 27.89 13.93 -5.15
CA THR A 216 28.41 14.53 -3.91
C THR A 216 28.85 13.42 -2.93
N SER A 217 29.96 13.60 -2.22
CA SER A 217 30.61 12.50 -1.50
C SER A 217 30.07 12.31 -0.07
N TYR A 218 29.35 11.24 0.23
CA TYR A 218 29.01 10.88 1.61
C TYR A 218 30.17 10.10 2.25
N LYS A 219 30.77 10.65 3.31
CA LYS A 219 31.96 10.09 3.98
C LYS A 219 33.09 9.68 2.99
N GLY A 220 33.27 10.47 1.92
CA GLY A 220 34.27 10.23 0.87
C GLY A 220 33.89 9.14 -0.16
N ARG A 221 32.64 8.68 -0.20
CA ARG A 221 32.11 7.73 -1.19
C ARG A 221 31.10 8.44 -2.08
N TYR A 222 31.11 8.14 -3.38
CA TYR A 222 30.08 8.58 -4.33
C TYR A 222 29.19 7.38 -4.69
N PHE A 223 27.91 7.46 -4.35
CA PHE A 223 26.91 6.45 -4.69
C PHE A 223 25.96 6.96 -5.78
N ALA A 224 25.68 6.11 -6.77
CA ALA A 224 24.57 6.29 -7.69
C ALA A 224 23.32 5.60 -7.11
N PRO A 225 22.26 6.34 -6.74
CA PRO A 225 21.00 5.75 -6.31
C PRO A 225 20.16 5.31 -7.51
N ALA A 226 19.49 4.17 -7.37
CA ALA A 226 18.44 3.71 -8.28
C ALA A 226 17.31 3.03 -7.49
N MET A 227 16.06 3.37 -7.81
CA MET A 227 14.87 2.68 -7.29
C MET A 227 14.35 1.73 -8.37
N VAL A 228 14.16 0.46 -8.02
CA VAL A 228 13.64 -0.60 -8.88
C VAL A 228 12.33 -1.12 -8.29
N LEU A 229 11.35 -1.43 -9.14
CA LEU A 229 10.05 -1.96 -8.73
C LEU A 229 10.09 -3.49 -8.76
N GLU A 230 9.69 -4.15 -7.69
CA GLU A 230 9.59 -5.61 -7.64
C GLU A 230 8.28 -6.08 -8.29
N TYR A 231 8.38 -6.43 -9.57
CA TYR A 231 7.22 -6.71 -10.42
C TYR A 231 6.40 -7.91 -9.95
N ARG A 232 7.00 -8.91 -9.30
CA ARG A 232 6.30 -10.16 -8.93
C ARG A 232 5.10 -9.93 -7.99
N PRO A 233 5.28 -9.38 -6.77
CA PRO A 233 4.14 -9.15 -5.88
C PRO A 233 3.20 -8.05 -6.42
N LEU A 234 3.76 -6.98 -7.02
CA LEU A 234 2.95 -5.85 -7.50
C LEU A 234 2.04 -6.22 -8.68
N MET A 235 2.48 -7.05 -9.62
CA MET A 235 1.65 -7.53 -10.72
C MET A 235 0.50 -8.44 -10.24
N GLY A 236 0.74 -9.28 -9.23
CA GLY A 236 -0.32 -10.10 -8.64
C GLY A 236 -1.41 -9.26 -7.96
N VAL A 237 -1.02 -8.22 -7.22
CA VAL A 237 -1.95 -7.22 -6.66
C VAL A 237 -2.72 -6.52 -7.77
N LEU A 238 -2.04 -6.04 -8.82
CA LEU A 238 -2.66 -5.34 -9.95
C LEU A 238 -3.69 -6.22 -10.69
N ILE A 239 -3.37 -7.49 -10.91
CA ILE A 239 -4.29 -8.49 -11.49
C ILE A 239 -5.52 -8.67 -10.59
N SER A 240 -5.33 -8.75 -9.27
CA SER A 240 -6.43 -8.87 -8.29
C SER A 240 -7.37 -7.66 -8.34
N TYR A 241 -6.84 -6.45 -8.55
CA TYR A 241 -7.66 -5.25 -8.75
C TYR A 241 -8.41 -5.26 -10.09
N ILE A 242 -7.69 -5.45 -11.20
CA ILE A 242 -8.27 -5.34 -12.55
C ILE A 242 -9.34 -6.41 -12.81
N PHE A 243 -9.07 -7.66 -12.44
CA PHE A 243 -9.93 -8.80 -12.80
C PHE A 243 -10.95 -9.18 -11.72
N ALA A 244 -10.88 -8.61 -10.52
CA ALA A 244 -11.78 -8.95 -9.44
C ALA A 244 -12.30 -7.76 -8.61
N PHE A 245 -11.45 -6.96 -7.96
CA PHE A 245 -11.96 -5.88 -7.09
C PHE A 245 -12.68 -4.77 -7.86
N ILE A 246 -12.16 -4.29 -8.99
CA ILE A 246 -12.84 -3.25 -9.79
C ILE A 246 -14.20 -3.74 -10.33
N PRO A 247 -14.33 -4.96 -10.89
CA PRO A 247 -15.64 -5.56 -11.18
C PRO A 247 -16.56 -5.71 -9.96
N MET A 248 -16.03 -6.13 -8.80
CA MET A 248 -16.77 -6.24 -7.54
C MET A 248 -17.33 -4.86 -7.13
N ASP A 249 -16.48 -3.83 -7.11
CA ASP A 249 -16.83 -2.48 -6.69
C ASP A 249 -17.91 -1.87 -7.61
N ALA A 250 -17.75 -2.00 -8.94
CA ALA A 250 -18.73 -1.51 -9.91
C ALA A 250 -20.11 -2.19 -9.75
N ILE A 251 -20.14 -3.50 -9.49
CA ILE A 251 -21.38 -4.25 -9.22
C ILE A 251 -21.95 -3.87 -7.85
N GLY A 252 -21.12 -3.73 -6.83
CA GLY A 252 -21.50 -3.35 -5.47
C GLY A 252 -22.14 -1.96 -5.41
N VAL A 253 -21.52 -0.96 -6.01
CA VAL A 253 -22.09 0.39 -6.16
C VAL A 253 -23.38 0.35 -6.98
N THR A 254 -23.46 -0.45 -8.03
CA THR A 254 -24.70 -0.62 -8.83
C THR A 254 -25.84 -1.24 -8.02
N LEU A 255 -25.53 -2.22 -7.15
CA LEU A 255 -26.47 -2.82 -6.20
C LEU A 255 -26.93 -1.76 -5.17
N LEU A 256 -26.00 -1.07 -4.51
CA LEU A 256 -26.28 -0.06 -3.50
C LEU A 256 -27.08 1.14 -4.03
N VAL A 257 -26.82 1.60 -5.26
CA VAL A 257 -27.49 2.79 -5.83
C VAL A 257 -28.83 2.43 -6.46
N LYS A 258 -28.89 1.39 -7.31
CA LYS A 258 -30.10 1.08 -8.11
C LYS A 258 -31.06 0.10 -7.44
N ASN A 259 -30.61 -0.65 -6.42
CA ASN A 259 -31.37 -1.75 -5.82
C ASN A 259 -31.49 -1.68 -4.29
N ALA A 260 -31.11 -0.55 -3.67
CA ALA A 260 -31.02 -0.30 -2.22
C ALA A 260 -32.21 -0.79 -1.38
N LYS A 261 -33.44 -0.76 -1.93
CA LYS A 261 -34.68 -1.08 -1.22
C LYS A 261 -34.95 -2.59 -1.06
N ASN A 262 -34.11 -3.45 -1.66
CA ASN A 262 -34.32 -4.90 -1.74
C ASN A 262 -33.17 -5.73 -1.14
N LEU A 263 -32.14 -5.10 -0.55
CA LEU A 263 -30.89 -5.73 -0.10
C LEU A 263 -30.90 -6.02 1.42
#